data_AF-A0AA42B2I5-F1
#
_entry.id   AF-A0AA42B2I5-F1
#
_cell.length_a   1.000
_cell.length_b   1.000
_cell.length_c   1.000
_cell.angle_alpha   90.00
_cell.angle_beta   90.00
_cell.angle_gamma   90.00
#
_symmetry.space_group_name_H-M   'P 1'
#
loop_
_entity.id
_entity.type
_entity.pdbx_description
1 polymer ?
#
loop_
_entity_poly.entity_id
_entity_poly.type
_entity_poly.pdbx_seq_one_letter_code
_entity_poly.pdbx_strand_id
1 'polypeptide(L)'
;RFGTWPVAMLTNSKSKATVVAPVCNASQIIGWHTTDRNRRLRRFHSHISGLAFNSTILWDPKRWHRPMLEPIRQLHKIKEVLQVSTFIEQLVEDETQMEGLPDDCSKIMVWHLPLEASLSLYPSQWWLKKSLDVISPLT
;
A
#
# COMPACT_ATOMS: atom_id res chain seq x y z
N ARG A 1 -3.78 -18.19 -0.13
CA ARG A 1 -4.45 -17.43 -1.20
C ARG A 1 -4.12 -15.96 -1.00
N PHE A 2 -3.88 -15.25 -2.09
CA PHE A 2 -3.55 -13.83 -2.10
C PHE A 2 -4.55 -13.14 -3.04
N GLY A 3 -5.36 -12.24 -2.52
CA GLY A 3 -6.38 -11.53 -3.25
C GLY A 3 -6.06 -10.04 -3.38
N THR A 4 -6.51 -9.42 -4.47
CA THR A 4 -6.39 -7.98 -4.69
C THR A 4 -7.61 -7.43 -5.44
N TRP A 5 -7.90 -6.15 -5.23
CA TRP A 5 -9.08 -5.49 -5.79
C TRP A 5 -8.81 -4.02 -6.13
N PRO A 6 -9.68 -3.38 -6.94
CA PRO A 6 -9.58 -1.96 -7.25
C PRO A 6 -9.70 -1.05 -6.02
N VAL A 7 -8.82 -0.06 -5.93
CA VAL A 7 -8.85 1.01 -4.93
C VAL A 7 -8.89 2.37 -5.61
N ALA A 8 -9.89 3.18 -5.25
CA ALA A 8 -9.95 4.57 -5.65
C ALA A 8 -9.33 5.47 -4.58
N MET A 9 -8.63 6.52 -5.00
CA MET A 9 -8.00 7.50 -4.13
C MET A 9 -8.47 8.88 -4.54
N LEU A 10 -9.03 9.64 -3.61
CA LEU A 10 -9.37 11.04 -3.86
C LEU A 10 -8.13 11.91 -3.65
N THR A 11 -7.88 12.87 -4.54
CA THR A 11 -6.79 13.84 -4.38
C THR A 11 -7.32 15.18 -3.87
N ASN A 12 -6.70 15.72 -2.80
CA ASN A 12 -7.16 16.93 -2.09
C ASN A 12 -7.32 18.15 -2.99
N SER A 13 -6.50 18.27 -4.05
CA SER A 13 -6.36 19.54 -4.76
C SER A 13 -7.38 19.77 -5.88
N LYS A 14 -8.06 18.74 -6.40
CA LYS A 14 -8.88 18.88 -7.63
C LYS A 14 -10.15 18.03 -7.70
N SER A 15 -10.65 17.52 -6.56
CA SER A 15 -11.77 16.55 -6.52
C SER A 15 -11.62 15.39 -7.54
N LYS A 16 -10.36 15.07 -7.90
CA LYS A 16 -10.02 14.09 -8.92
C LYS A 16 -9.76 12.76 -8.23
N ALA A 17 -10.47 11.74 -8.65
CA ALA A 17 -10.20 10.37 -8.23
C ALA A 17 -9.13 9.77 -9.15
N THR A 18 -8.14 9.10 -8.56
CA THR A 18 -7.27 8.17 -9.27
C THR A 18 -7.64 6.75 -8.87
N VAL A 19 -7.45 5.80 -9.78
CA VAL A 19 -7.78 4.39 -9.54
C VAL A 19 -6.54 3.56 -9.77
N VAL A 20 -6.32 2.63 -8.85
CA VAL A 20 -5.31 1.61 -8.92
C VAL A 20 -6.03 0.29 -8.86
N ALA A 21 -5.92 -0.52 -9.90
CA ALA A 21 -6.69 -1.75 -10.02
C ALA A 21 -5.89 -2.86 -10.70
N PRO A 22 -6.08 -4.13 -10.28
CA PRO A 22 -5.68 -5.25 -11.12
C PRO A 22 -6.54 -5.26 -12.40
N VAL A 23 -5.93 -5.67 -13.51
CA VAL A 23 -6.63 -5.97 -14.76
C VAL A 23 -6.82 -7.47 -14.79
N CYS A 24 -8.07 -7.91 -14.92
CA CYS A 24 -8.43 -9.31 -14.73
C CYS A 24 -9.11 -9.88 -15.98
N ASN A 25 -8.85 -11.17 -16.24
CA ASN A 25 -9.65 -12.01 -17.11
C ASN A 25 -10.36 -13.02 -16.20
N ALA A 26 -11.66 -12.84 -15.98
CA ALA A 26 -12.37 -13.45 -14.85
C ALA A 26 -11.68 -13.10 -13.52
N SER A 27 -11.21 -14.10 -12.76
CA SER A 27 -10.47 -13.90 -11.51
C SER A 27 -8.94 -13.87 -11.69
N GLN A 28 -8.43 -14.16 -12.89
CA GLN A 28 -6.99 -14.21 -13.15
C GLN A 28 -6.45 -12.81 -13.44
N ILE A 29 -5.38 -12.43 -12.77
CA ILE A 29 -4.76 -11.11 -12.96
C ILE A 29 -3.80 -11.18 -14.14
N ILE A 30 -4.02 -10.32 -15.13
CA ILE A 30 -3.21 -10.21 -16.36
C ILE A 30 -2.40 -8.92 -16.42
N GLY A 31 -2.55 -8.04 -15.44
CA GLY A 31 -1.79 -6.79 -15.36
C GLY A 31 -2.37 -5.80 -14.36
N TRP A 32 -1.97 -4.55 -14.49
CA TRP A 32 -2.33 -3.49 -13.55
C TRP A 32 -2.70 -2.19 -14.26
N HIS A 33 -3.77 -1.55 -13.80
CA HIS A 33 -4.15 -0.20 -14.16
C HIS A 33 -3.63 0.78 -13.09
N THR A 34 -2.81 1.75 -13.50
CA THR A 34 -2.34 2.85 -12.64
C THR A 34 -2.38 4.17 -13.40
N THR A 35 -2.92 5.20 -12.76
CA THR A 35 -2.97 6.56 -13.32
C THR A 35 -1.66 7.34 -13.09
N ASP A 36 -0.83 6.89 -12.15
CA ASP A 36 0.43 7.56 -11.78
C ASP A 36 1.61 6.98 -12.60
N ARG A 37 2.25 7.84 -13.40
CA ARG A 37 3.40 7.47 -14.24
C ARG A 37 4.66 7.18 -13.41
N ASN A 38 4.80 7.74 -12.21
CA ASN A 38 5.92 7.48 -11.31
C ASN A 38 5.83 6.10 -10.63
N ARG A 39 4.67 5.44 -10.70
CA ARG A 39 4.49 4.09 -10.16
C ARG A 39 5.04 2.98 -11.05
N ARG A 40 5.44 3.28 -12.29
CA ARG A 40 6.02 2.31 -13.25
C ARG A 40 7.28 1.59 -12.76
N LEU A 41 7.93 2.08 -11.70
CA LEU A 41 9.11 1.45 -11.11
C LEU A 41 8.79 0.23 -10.23
N ARG A 42 7.51 -0.10 -10.02
CA ARG A 42 7.07 -1.20 -9.16
C ARG A 42 6.69 -2.42 -9.99
N ARG A 43 6.97 -3.63 -9.48
CA ARG A 43 6.46 -4.87 -10.08
C ARG A 43 4.96 -5.00 -9.82
N PHE A 44 4.55 -4.86 -8.55
CA PHE A 44 3.15 -4.91 -8.16
C PHE A 44 2.61 -3.52 -7.84
N HIS A 45 1.44 -3.22 -8.40
CA HIS A 45 0.85 -1.88 -8.30
C HIS A 45 -0.24 -1.75 -7.23
N SER A 46 -0.42 -2.74 -6.36
CA SER A 46 -1.48 -2.73 -5.34
C SER A 46 -1.30 -1.66 -4.27
N HIS A 47 -2.42 -1.18 -3.71
CA HIS A 47 -2.45 -0.33 -2.52
C HIS A 47 -2.48 -1.19 -1.26
N ILE A 48 -2.04 -0.67 -0.10
CA ILE A 48 -2.09 -1.44 1.15
C ILE A 48 -3.52 -1.86 1.54
N SER A 49 -4.51 -1.04 1.18
CA SER A 49 -5.94 -1.32 1.36
C SER A 49 -6.57 -2.11 0.20
N GLY A 50 -5.77 -2.50 -0.80
CA GLY A 50 -6.20 -3.16 -2.04
C GLY A 50 -5.83 -4.64 -2.11
N LEU A 51 -5.45 -5.23 -0.98
CA LEU A 51 -4.97 -6.61 -0.89
C LEU A 51 -5.44 -7.28 0.40
N ALA A 52 -5.57 -8.61 0.34
CA ALA A 52 -5.67 -9.48 1.50
C ALA A 52 -5.06 -10.83 1.18
N PHE A 53 -4.67 -11.56 2.21
CA PHE A 53 -4.11 -12.89 2.05
C PHE A 53 -4.43 -13.75 3.26
N ASN A 54 -4.35 -15.06 3.09
CA ASN A 54 -4.55 -15.99 4.21
C ASN A 54 -3.43 -15.78 5.24
N SER A 55 -3.79 -15.57 6.51
CA SER A 55 -2.85 -15.33 7.61
C SER A 55 -1.79 -16.43 7.77
N THR A 56 -2.08 -17.66 7.33
CA THR A 56 -1.09 -18.75 7.31
C THR A 56 0.18 -18.40 6.52
N ILE A 57 0.09 -17.52 5.52
CA ILE A 57 1.24 -17.06 4.73
C ILE A 57 2.28 -16.34 5.59
N LEU A 58 1.89 -15.66 6.66
CA LEU A 58 2.85 -14.98 7.55
C LEU A 58 3.81 -15.96 8.23
N TRP A 59 3.41 -17.21 8.37
CA TRP A 59 4.12 -18.24 9.12
C TRP A 59 4.64 -19.36 8.22
N ASP A 60 4.55 -19.23 6.90
CA ASP A 60 4.97 -20.26 5.95
C ASP A 60 6.46 -20.10 5.58
N PRO A 61 7.37 -20.89 6.18
CA PRO A 61 8.81 -20.74 5.95
C PRO A 61 9.21 -20.97 4.49
N LYS A 62 8.42 -21.75 3.73
CA LYS A 62 8.70 -22.02 2.32
C LYS A 62 8.46 -20.78 1.48
N ARG A 63 7.36 -20.06 1.71
CA ARG A 63 7.04 -18.81 1.00
C ARG A 63 8.03 -17.71 1.27
N TRP A 64 8.45 -17.56 2.53
CA TRP A 64 9.46 -16.55 2.90
C TRP A 64 10.90 -16.93 2.53
N HIS A 65 11.12 -18.13 1.97
CA HIS A 65 12.45 -18.68 1.70
C HIS A 65 13.36 -18.60 2.94
N ARG A 66 12.77 -18.74 4.14
CA ARG A 66 13.46 -18.61 5.43
C ARG A 66 13.14 -19.79 6.35
N PRO A 67 14.17 -20.51 6.83
CA PRO A 67 13.97 -21.59 7.80
C PRO A 67 13.64 -21.12 9.23
N MET A 68 13.86 -19.84 9.57
CA MET A 68 13.68 -19.29 10.92
C MET A 68 12.30 -18.62 11.11
N LEU A 69 11.63 -18.94 12.23
CA LEU A 69 10.36 -18.35 12.67
C LEU A 69 10.51 -16.97 13.35
N GLU A 70 11.69 -16.34 13.27
CA GLU A 70 11.90 -15.03 13.87
C GLU A 70 11.06 -13.95 13.17
N PRO A 71 10.54 -12.96 13.92
CA PRO A 71 9.72 -11.89 13.34
C PRO A 71 10.45 -11.15 12.21
N ILE A 72 9.81 -11.06 11.05
CA ILE A 72 10.35 -10.36 9.90
C ILE A 72 10.15 -8.85 10.11
N ARG A 73 11.23 -8.15 10.44
CA ARG A 73 11.22 -6.67 10.46
C ARG A 73 11.46 -6.14 9.06
N GLN A 74 10.42 -5.59 8.43
CA GLN A 74 10.62 -4.81 7.21
C GLN A 74 11.25 -3.46 7.53
N LEU A 75 12.23 -3.06 6.72
CA LEU A 75 12.99 -1.83 6.92
C LEU A 75 12.08 -0.61 6.71
N HIS A 76 11.89 0.20 7.77
CA HIS A 76 11.09 1.44 7.73
C HIS A 76 11.64 2.53 6.78
N LYS A 77 12.84 2.33 6.20
CA LYS A 77 13.54 3.33 5.36
C LYS A 77 13.07 3.37 3.90
N ILE A 78 12.20 2.47 3.46
CA ILE A 78 11.71 2.45 2.09
C ILE A 78 10.61 3.52 1.95
N LYS A 79 10.69 4.39 0.95
CA LYS A 79 9.59 5.33 0.61
C LYS A 79 8.29 4.52 0.54
N GLU A 80 7.21 4.96 1.21
CA GLU A 80 5.90 4.27 1.28
C GLU A 80 5.43 3.68 -0.06
N VAL A 81 5.79 4.38 -1.14
CA VAL A 81 5.62 3.99 -2.53
C VAL A 81 6.15 2.56 -2.82
N LEU A 82 7.35 2.17 -2.41
CA LEU A 82 7.90 0.85 -2.76
C LEU A 82 7.57 -0.26 -1.75
N GLN A 83 7.18 0.11 -0.52
CA GLN A 83 7.04 -0.84 0.59
C GLN A 83 6.04 -1.98 0.29
N VAL A 84 4.88 -1.64 -0.29
CA VAL A 84 3.85 -2.64 -0.63
C VAL A 84 4.32 -3.58 -1.75
N SER A 85 4.97 -3.07 -2.79
CA SER A 85 5.50 -3.93 -3.88
C SER A 85 6.55 -4.91 -3.35
N THR A 86 7.50 -4.41 -2.55
CA THR A 86 8.56 -5.25 -1.97
C THR A 86 8.02 -6.32 -1.01
N PHE A 87 6.92 -6.03 -0.32
CA PHE A 87 6.23 -7.02 0.51
C PHE A 87 5.57 -8.11 -0.34
N ILE A 88 4.87 -7.74 -1.42
CA ILE A 88 4.21 -8.71 -2.30
C ILE A 88 5.24 -9.59 -3.00
N GLU A 89 6.35 -9.01 -3.46
CA GLU A 89 7.47 -9.73 -4.10
C GLU A 89 8.10 -10.82 -3.19
N GLN A 90 8.03 -10.65 -1.88
CA GLN A 90 8.51 -11.66 -0.92
C GLN A 90 7.53 -12.83 -0.74
N LEU A 91 6.27 -12.68 -1.17
CA LEU A 91 5.18 -13.61 -0.88
C LEU A 91 4.64 -14.34 -2.11
N VAL A 92 4.81 -13.73 -3.27
CA VAL A 92 4.16 -14.08 -4.53
C VAL A 92 5.20 -13.95 -5.65
N GLU A 93 5.41 -15.03 -6.41
CA GLU A 93 6.35 -15.06 -7.52
C GLU A 93 5.88 -14.20 -8.71
N ASP A 94 4.59 -14.32 -9.04
CA ASP A 94 3.95 -13.63 -10.15
C ASP A 94 2.43 -13.44 -9.92
N GLU A 95 1.78 -12.70 -10.82
CA GLU A 95 0.35 -12.44 -10.80
C GLU A 95 -0.53 -13.70 -10.85
N THR A 96 0.00 -14.86 -11.26
CA THR A 96 -0.77 -16.12 -11.35
C THR A 96 -1.09 -16.71 -9.97
N GLN A 97 -0.30 -16.35 -8.95
CA GLN A 97 -0.56 -16.74 -7.56
C GLN A 97 -1.53 -15.78 -6.85
N MET A 98 -2.02 -14.76 -7.56
CA MET A 98 -2.95 -13.76 -7.05
C MET A 98 -4.33 -13.94 -7.71
N GLU A 99 -5.37 -13.59 -6.97
CA GLU A 99 -6.74 -13.56 -7.48
C GLU A 99 -7.34 -12.15 -7.42
N GLY A 100 -8.04 -11.80 -8.49
CA GLY A 100 -8.77 -10.55 -8.63
C GLY A 100 -10.16 -10.64 -7.98
N LEU A 101 -10.52 -9.65 -7.17
CA LEU A 101 -11.81 -9.60 -6.49
C LEU A 101 -12.52 -8.25 -6.73
N PRO A 102 -13.86 -8.22 -6.91
CA PRO A 102 -14.71 -9.37 -7.26
C PRO A 102 -14.38 -9.85 -8.69
N ASP A 103 -15.06 -10.90 -9.17
CA ASP A 103 -14.88 -11.39 -10.55
C ASP A 103 -14.88 -10.22 -11.56
N ASP A 104 -13.92 -10.23 -12.48
CA ASP A 104 -13.59 -9.20 -13.46
C ASP A 104 -12.97 -7.88 -12.92
N CYS A 105 -12.72 -7.76 -11.62
CA CYS A 105 -12.04 -6.59 -11.03
C CYS A 105 -12.70 -5.25 -11.40
N SER A 106 -14.01 -5.27 -11.66
CA SER A 106 -14.75 -4.17 -12.27
C SER A 106 -15.36 -3.21 -11.24
N LYS A 107 -15.37 -3.58 -9.96
CA LYS A 107 -16.01 -2.82 -8.88
C LYS A 107 -14.99 -2.24 -7.91
N ILE A 108 -15.14 -0.96 -7.63
CA ILE A 108 -14.39 -0.28 -6.57
C ILE A 108 -15.16 -0.48 -5.26
N MET A 109 -14.56 -1.23 -4.34
CA MET A 109 -15.13 -1.52 -3.01
C MET A 109 -14.44 -0.71 -1.90
N VAL A 110 -13.29 -0.12 -2.19
CA VAL A 110 -12.46 0.61 -1.21
C VAL A 110 -12.08 1.98 -1.75
N TRP A 111 -12.31 2.99 -0.93
CA TRP A 111 -11.97 4.38 -1.20
C TRP A 111 -10.99 4.90 -0.15
N HIS A 112 -9.85 5.37 -0.61
CA HIS A 112 -8.91 6.11 0.21
C HIS A 112 -9.26 7.60 0.14
N LEU A 113 -9.76 8.11 1.27
CA LEU A 113 -10.15 9.51 1.44
C LEU A 113 -9.14 10.17 2.38
N PRO A 114 -8.17 10.92 1.84
CA PRO A 114 -7.33 11.80 2.65
C PRO A 114 -8.17 12.95 3.21
N LEU A 115 -8.78 12.73 4.36
CA LEU A 115 -9.51 13.75 5.10
C LEU A 115 -8.52 14.60 5.89
N GLU A 116 -8.60 15.91 5.74
CA GLU A 116 -7.88 16.82 6.62
C GLU A 116 -8.45 16.74 8.04
N ALA A 117 -7.58 16.85 9.04
CA ALA A 117 -8.02 16.89 10.43
C ALA A 117 -8.94 18.10 10.61
N SER A 118 -10.22 17.85 10.94
CA SER A 118 -11.24 18.89 10.95
C SER A 118 -11.06 19.93 12.05
N LEU A 119 -10.26 19.65 13.08
CA LEU A 119 -9.77 20.61 14.07
C LEU A 119 -8.51 20.05 14.73
N SER A 120 -7.56 20.92 15.07
CA SER A 120 -6.47 20.63 15.99
C SER A 120 -7.00 20.48 17.43
N LEU A 121 -7.85 19.48 17.67
CA LEU A 121 -8.20 19.05 19.03
C LEU A 121 -7.04 18.21 19.56
N TYR A 122 -5.88 18.86 19.69
CA TYR A 122 -4.83 18.35 20.55
C TYR A 122 -5.43 18.26 21.96
N PRO A 123 -5.27 17.13 22.67
CA PRO A 123 -5.62 17.08 24.08
C PRO A 123 -4.94 18.27 24.76
N SER A 124 -5.67 19.04 25.57
CA SER A 124 -5.20 20.31 26.18
C SER A 124 -3.91 20.19 27.01
N GLN A 125 -3.43 18.97 27.24
CA GLN A 125 -2.25 18.61 28.02
C GLN A 125 -1.03 18.26 27.16
N TRP A 126 -1.14 18.21 25.83
CA TRP A 126 -0.02 17.87 24.96
C TRP A 126 0.70 19.14 24.48
N TRP A 127 1.79 19.51 25.15
CA TRP A 127 2.65 20.59 24.71
C TRP A 127 3.56 20.12 23.56
N LEU A 128 3.29 20.59 22.34
CA LEU A 128 4.26 20.46 21.27
C LEU A 128 5.36 21.51 21.50
N LYS A 129 6.53 21.09 21.97
CA LYS A 129 7.71 21.95 21.99
C LYS A 129 8.08 22.24 20.53
N LYS A 130 7.72 23.42 20.02
CA LYS A 130 8.19 23.89 18.70
C LYS A 130 9.71 24.05 18.77
N SER A 131 10.47 23.02 18.42
CA SER A 131 11.91 23.12 18.17
C SER A 131 12.20 23.58 16.73
N LEU A 132 11.48 24.60 16.27
CA LEU A 132 11.76 25.31 15.02
C LEU A 132 11.97 26.77 15.41
N ASP A 133 13.16 27.05 15.93
CA ASP A 133 13.87 28.32 15.86
C ASP A 133 15.22 28.13 16.58
N VAL A 134 16.06 27.24 16.03
CA VAL A 134 17.51 27.35 16.28
C VAL A 134 18.08 27.99 15.02
N ILE A 135 18.02 29.32 14.99
CA ILE A 135 18.90 30.10 14.13
C ILE A 135 20.27 30.00 14.81
N SER A 136 21.14 29.13 14.30
CA SER A 136 22.53 29.09 14.74
C SER A 136 23.28 30.22 13.99
N PRO A 137 23.89 31.19 14.69
CA PRO A 137 24.79 32.12 14.04
C PRO A 137 26.07 31.37 13.64
N LEU A 138 26.39 31.38 12.35
CA LEU A 138 27.71 31.01 11.85
C LEU A 138 28.70 32.03 12.43
N THR A 139 29.52 31.58 13.38
CA THR A 139 30.71 32.30 13.83
C THR A 139 31.92 31.50 13.40
#